data_AF-A0A351Q7D6-F1
#
_entry.id   AF-A0A351Q7D6-F1
#
_cell.length_a   1.000
_cell.length_b   1.000
_cell.length_c   1.000
_cell.angle_alpha   90.00
_cell.angle_beta   90.00
_cell.angle_gamma   90.00
#
_symmetry.space_group_name_H-M   'P 1'
#
loop_
_entity.id
_entity.type
_entity.pdbx_description
1 polymer ?
#
loop_
_entity_poly.entity_id
_entity_poly.type
_entity_poly.pdbx_seq_one_letter_code
_entity_poly.pdbx_strand_id
1 'polypeptide(L)'
;MAAAIALFSAAVFADVACKKLDNGKVEVTFSFSHPSAKNVLLAGDFTNWQSGAKTMKKEGDTFVFRKVVSEKSVLTYKFIINGNWMTDKNAPATTDDGFGGKNGVVDVKTLIN
;
A
#
# COMPACT_ATOMS: atom_id res chain seq x y z
N MET A 1 -14.82 22.12 12.22
CA MET A 1 -13.60 21.28 12.07
C MET A 1 -13.27 21.21 10.60
N ALA A 2 -12.13 21.77 10.17
CA ALA A 2 -11.78 21.91 8.77
C ALA A 2 -11.31 20.56 8.20
N ALA A 3 -11.97 20.08 7.15
CA ALA A 3 -11.43 19.03 6.30
C ALA A 3 -10.28 19.65 5.48
N ALA A 4 -9.03 19.30 5.81
CA ALA A 4 -7.89 19.69 5.01
C ALA A 4 -7.90 18.87 3.71
N ILE A 5 -8.34 19.49 2.62
CA ILE A 5 -8.13 18.96 1.26
C ILE A 5 -6.64 19.17 0.96
N ALA A 6 -5.84 18.14 1.22
CA ALA A 6 -4.44 18.14 0.84
C ALA A 6 -4.33 17.89 -0.68
N LEU A 7 -4.21 18.98 -1.44
CA LEU A 7 -3.78 18.95 -2.84
C LEU A 7 -2.28 18.60 -2.87
N PHE A 8 -1.97 17.31 -2.99
CA PHE A 8 -0.62 16.84 -3.26
C PHE A 8 -0.35 16.87 -4.76
N SER A 9 0.23 17.96 -5.26
CA SER A 9 0.73 18.08 -6.62
C SER A 9 2.26 18.19 -6.64
N ALA A 10 2.88 17.01 -6.63
CA ALA A 10 4.16 16.65 -7.25
C ALA A 10 4.04 15.12 -7.45
N ALA A 11 4.52 14.57 -8.56
CA ALA A 11 4.19 13.20 -8.99
C ALA A 11 4.24 12.18 -7.82
N VAL A 12 3.07 11.77 -7.36
CA VAL A 12 2.90 10.73 -6.33
C VAL A 12 3.07 9.41 -7.07
N PHE A 13 4.04 8.60 -6.69
CA PHE A 13 4.22 7.27 -7.25
C PHE A 13 3.92 6.24 -6.16
N ALA A 14 2.73 5.66 -6.21
CA ALA A 14 2.41 4.43 -5.50
C ALA A 14 2.36 3.30 -6.53
N ASP A 15 2.93 2.15 -6.16
CA ASP A 15 2.98 0.96 -7.02
C ASP A 15 2.96 -0.33 -6.18
N VAL A 16 2.40 -1.39 -6.78
CA VAL A 16 2.39 -2.74 -6.22
C VAL A 16 2.91 -3.71 -7.26
N ALA A 17 4.05 -4.34 -6.97
CA ALA A 17 4.66 -5.34 -7.82
C ALA A 17 4.59 -6.73 -7.18
N CYS A 18 4.34 -7.75 -8.00
CA CYS A 18 4.35 -9.15 -7.58
C CYS A 18 5.48 -9.90 -8.28
N LYS A 19 6.30 -10.62 -7.52
CA LYS A 19 7.36 -11.50 -8.02
C LYS A 19 7.09 -12.94 -7.60
N LYS A 20 6.87 -13.84 -8.57
CA LYS A 20 6.74 -15.28 -8.29
C LYS A 20 8.01 -15.80 -7.62
N LEU A 21 7.81 -16.63 -6.60
CA LEU A 21 8.83 -17.41 -5.91
C LEU A 21 8.47 -18.91 -6.05
N ASP A 22 9.35 -19.78 -5.57
CA ASP A 22 9.12 -21.22 -5.58
C ASP A 22 7.98 -21.63 -4.62
N ASN A 23 7.43 -22.83 -4.85
CA ASN A 23 6.44 -23.47 -3.96
C ASN A 23 5.13 -22.66 -3.78
N GLY A 24 4.64 -22.01 -4.83
CA GLY A 24 3.36 -21.28 -4.81
C GLY A 24 3.37 -20.03 -3.92
N LYS A 25 4.56 -19.46 -3.71
CA LYS A 25 4.76 -18.21 -2.97
C LYS A 25 5.03 -17.05 -3.92
N VAL A 26 4.68 -15.85 -3.47
CA VAL A 26 4.89 -14.61 -4.20
C VAL A 26 5.41 -13.56 -3.24
N GLU A 27 6.44 -12.82 -3.63
CA GLU A 27 6.84 -11.59 -2.96
C GLU A 27 6.01 -10.43 -3.53
N VAL A 28 5.23 -9.79 -2.67
CA VAL A 28 4.51 -8.56 -2.97
C VAL A 28 5.34 -7.39 -2.45
N THR A 29 5.64 -6.44 -3.32
CA THR A 29 6.35 -5.21 -3.02
C THR A 29 5.40 -4.03 -3.13
N PHE A 30 5.21 -3.32 -2.02
CA PHE A 30 4.47 -2.07 -1.96
C PHE A 30 5.48 -0.93 -1.99
N SER A 31 5.28 0.04 -2.87
CA SER A 31 6.15 1.19 -3.05
C SER A 31 5.36 2.50 -2.96
N PHE A 32 5.94 3.50 -2.31
CA PHE A 32 5.37 4.84 -2.24
C PHE A 32 6.48 5.91 -2.31
N SER A 33 6.37 6.87 -3.21
CA SER A 33 7.26 8.02 -3.31
C SER A 33 6.46 9.33 -3.39
N HIS A 34 6.87 10.28 -2.56
CA HIS A 34 6.37 11.65 -2.59
C HIS A 34 7.39 12.60 -1.94
N PRO A 35 7.69 13.78 -2.52
CA PRO A 35 8.72 14.69 -1.99
C PRO A 35 8.52 15.14 -0.53
N SER A 36 7.27 15.23 -0.08
CA SER A 36 6.94 15.62 1.30
C SER A 36 6.76 14.45 2.28
N ALA A 37 6.90 13.20 1.83
CA ALA A 37 6.75 12.03 2.68
C ALA A 37 7.98 11.88 3.59
N LYS A 38 7.76 11.98 4.91
CA LYS A 38 8.80 11.81 5.93
C LYS A 38 8.69 10.47 6.63
N ASN A 39 7.46 10.03 6.86
CA ASN A 39 7.14 8.73 7.43
C ASN A 39 5.98 8.10 6.63
N VAL A 40 6.17 6.83 6.26
CA VAL A 40 5.19 6.05 5.52
C VAL A 40 4.99 4.73 6.26
N LEU A 41 3.74 4.46 6.64
CA LEU A 41 3.32 3.17 7.17
C LEU A 41 2.43 2.47 6.15
N LEU A 42 2.53 1.13 6.11
CA LEU A 42 1.59 0.27 5.43
C LEU A 42 0.68 -0.39 6.47
N ALA A 43 -0.63 -0.23 6.29
CA ALA A 43 -1.65 -0.88 7.08
C ALA A 43 -2.54 -1.72 6.16
N GLY A 44 -3.06 -2.83 6.67
CA GLY A 44 -3.87 -3.78 5.92
C GLY A 44 -4.33 -4.94 6.80
N ASP A 45 -5.12 -5.84 6.23
CA ASP A 45 -5.61 -7.05 6.92
C ASP A 45 -4.46 -7.88 7.52
N PHE A 46 -3.35 -8.03 6.79
CA PHE A 46 -2.14 -8.75 7.19
C PHE A 46 -1.31 -8.05 8.27
N THR A 47 -1.73 -6.87 8.73
CA THR A 47 -1.10 -6.08 9.81
C THR A 47 -2.04 -5.78 10.96
N ASN A 48 -3.29 -6.27 10.95
CA ASN A 48 -4.33 -5.82 11.88
C ASN A 48 -4.54 -4.28 11.84
N TRP A 49 -4.49 -3.72 10.63
CA TRP A 49 -4.71 -2.29 10.35
C TRP A 49 -3.84 -1.37 11.21
N GLN A 50 -4.39 -0.26 11.72
CA GLN A 50 -3.63 0.79 12.42
C GLN A 50 -2.83 0.24 13.62
N SER A 51 -3.38 -0.73 14.34
CA SER A 51 -2.76 -1.28 15.55
C SER A 51 -1.43 -2.01 15.29
N GLY A 52 -1.23 -2.52 14.07
CA GLY A 52 0.00 -3.22 13.68
C GLY A 52 0.63 -2.68 12.41
N ALA A 53 0.27 -1.46 11.99
CA ALA A 53 0.81 -0.78 10.82
C ALA A 53 2.34 -0.83 10.83
N LYS A 54 2.93 -1.12 9.67
CA LYS A 54 4.37 -1.35 9.52
C LYS A 54 5.04 -0.15 8.87
N THR A 55 6.09 0.37 9.50
CA THR A 55 6.96 1.37 8.89
C THR A 55 7.60 0.81 7.64
N MET A 56 7.43 1.52 6.52
CA MET A 56 8.08 1.19 5.26
C MET A 56 9.54 1.65 5.28
N LYS A 57 10.43 0.86 4.69
CA LYS A 57 11.85 1.19 4.64
C LYS A 57 12.09 2.19 3.52
N LYS A 58 12.83 3.27 3.80
CA LYS A 58 13.23 4.23 2.76
C LYS A 58 14.42 3.67 1.96
N GLU A 59 14.25 3.54 0.65
CA GLU A 59 15.24 3.10 -0.34
C GLU A 59 15.35 4.20 -1.41
N GLY A 60 16.36 5.08 -1.27
CA GLY A 60 16.45 6.31 -2.07
C GLY A 60 15.29 7.25 -1.75
N ASP A 61 14.55 7.67 -2.78
CA ASP A 61 13.36 8.52 -2.65
C ASP A 61 12.04 7.74 -2.54
N THR A 62 12.11 6.40 -2.44
CA THR A 62 10.94 5.52 -2.38
C THR A 62 10.88 4.80 -1.04
N PHE A 63 9.70 4.75 -0.44
CA PHE A 63 9.39 3.91 0.71
C PHE A 63 8.91 2.56 0.21
N VAL A 64 9.50 1.48 0.72
CA VAL A 64 9.25 0.12 0.24
C VAL A 64 8.92 -0.82 1.41
N PHE A 65 7.94 -1.69 1.19
CA PHE A 65 7.62 -2.81 2.07
C PHE A 65 7.44 -4.07 1.23
N ARG A 66 8.11 -5.15 1.63
CA ARG A 66 8.06 -6.44 0.93
C ARG A 66 7.49 -7.50 1.85
N LYS A 67 6.62 -8.36 1.33
CA LYS A 67 6.07 -9.50 2.06
C LYS A 67 5.90 -10.69 1.14
N VAL A 68 6.26 -11.86 1.66
CA VAL A 68 5.98 -13.14 0.99
C VAL A 68 4.63 -13.67 1.44
N VAL A 69 3.78 -14.00 0.46
CA VAL A 69 2.44 -14.56 0.65
C VAL A 69 2.21 -15.73 -0.29
N SER A 70 1.11 -16.47 -0.13
CA SER A 70 0.71 -17.48 -1.12
C SER A 70 0.19 -16.81 -2.38
N GLU A 71 0.39 -17.42 -3.54
CA GLU A 71 -0.20 -16.99 -4.82
C GLU A 71 -1.73 -16.87 -4.80
N LYS A 72 -2.41 -17.55 -3.85
CA LYS A 72 -3.87 -17.52 -3.69
C LYS A 72 -4.37 -16.38 -2.78
N SER A 73 -3.46 -15.52 -2.30
CA SER A 73 -3.80 -14.49 -1.33
C SER A 73 -4.48 -13.30 -2.00
N VAL A 74 -5.47 -12.74 -1.31
CA VAL A 74 -6.02 -11.41 -1.61
C VAL A 74 -5.72 -10.54 -0.41
N LEU A 75 -5.05 -9.40 -0.63
CA LEU A 75 -4.64 -8.49 0.44
C LEU A 75 -5.37 -7.16 0.30
N THR A 76 -5.87 -6.63 1.40
CA THR A 76 -6.39 -5.27 1.50
C THR A 76 -5.40 -4.37 2.23
N TYR A 77 -5.15 -3.18 1.70
CA TYR A 77 -4.16 -2.26 2.27
C TYR A 77 -4.53 -0.79 2.09
N LYS A 78 -3.85 0.06 2.86
CA LYS A 78 -3.86 1.52 2.72
C LYS A 78 -2.57 2.10 3.32
N PHE A 79 -2.11 3.22 2.77
CA PHE A 79 -0.93 3.92 3.29
C PHE A 79 -1.31 4.93 4.36
N ILE A 80 -0.42 5.12 5.33
CA ILE A 80 -0.49 6.22 6.30
C ILE A 80 0.75 7.09 6.09
N ILE A 81 0.56 8.29 5.54
CA ILE A 81 1.63 9.23 5.18
C ILE A 81 1.65 10.36 6.19
N ASN A 82 2.74 10.48 6.95
CA ASN A 82 2.87 11.48 8.01
C ASN A 82 1.65 11.51 8.96
N GLY A 83 1.09 10.33 9.27
CA GLY A 83 -0.09 10.19 10.13
C GLY A 83 -1.46 10.28 9.42
N ASN A 84 -1.51 10.56 8.12
CA ASN A 84 -2.76 10.68 7.37
C ASN A 84 -3.03 9.46 6.50
N TRP A 85 -4.25 8.93 6.53
CA TRP A 85 -4.67 7.84 5.64
C TRP A 85 -4.75 8.33 4.20
N MET A 86 -4.08 7.62 3.31
CA MET A 86 -4.03 7.95 1.87
C MET A 86 -4.49 6.75 1.06
N THR A 87 -5.51 6.96 0.23
CA THR A 87 -5.91 6.00 -0.79
C THR A 87 -4.85 5.95 -1.88
N ASP A 88 -4.46 4.73 -2.24
CA ASP A 88 -3.62 4.50 -3.39
C ASP A 88 -4.46 4.59 -4.67
N LYS A 89 -4.24 5.66 -5.44
CA LYS A 89 -4.94 5.90 -6.71
C LYS A 89 -4.49 4.97 -7.83
N ASN A 90 -3.34 4.32 -7.66
CA ASN A 90 -2.75 3.39 -8.62
C ASN A 90 -2.90 1.93 -8.17
N ALA A 91 -3.67 1.68 -7.10
CA ALA A 91 -3.91 0.32 -6.64
C ALA A 91 -4.48 -0.53 -7.79
N PRO A 92 -4.01 -1.79 -7.98
CA PRO A 92 -4.49 -2.64 -9.07
C PRO A 92 -5.99 -2.89 -9.04
N ALA A 93 -6.57 -2.93 -7.84
CA ALA A 93 -8.00 -2.91 -7.59
C ALA A 93 -8.27 -2.14 -6.29
N THR A 94 -9.53 -1.76 -6.07
CA THR A 94 -9.95 -1.07 -4.84
C THR A 94 -11.24 -1.66 -4.28
N THR A 95 -11.44 -1.50 -2.97
CA THR A 95 -12.70 -1.79 -2.29
C THR A 95 -13.07 -0.63 -1.36
N ASP A 96 -14.35 -0.54 -1.01
CA ASP A 96 -14.82 0.48 -0.06
C ASP A 96 -14.18 0.28 1.32
N ASP A 97 -13.82 1.38 1.99
CA ASP A 97 -13.27 1.31 3.35
C ASP A 97 -14.33 1.50 4.44
N GLY A 98 -15.58 1.82 4.09
CA GLY A 98 -16.68 2.08 5.02
C GLY A 98 -16.69 3.48 5.63
N PHE A 99 -15.72 4.33 5.28
CA PHE A 99 -15.56 5.69 5.81
C PHE A 99 -15.53 6.75 4.69
N GLY A 100 -16.03 6.41 3.51
CA GLY A 100 -16.08 7.29 2.34
C GLY A 100 -14.78 7.34 1.54
N GLY A 101 -13.79 6.50 1.87
CA GLY A 101 -12.56 6.32 1.10
C GLY A 101 -12.50 4.93 0.45
N LYS A 102 -11.30 4.58 -0.05
CA LYS A 102 -11.02 3.27 -0.63
C LYS A 102 -9.74 2.65 -0.04
N ASN A 103 -9.79 1.34 0.16
CA ASN A 103 -8.62 0.49 0.37
C ASN A 103 -8.15 -0.05 -0.97
N GLY A 104 -6.84 -0.20 -1.13
CA GLY A 104 -6.26 -0.95 -2.24
C GLY A 104 -6.43 -2.45 -2.04
N VAL A 105 -6.57 -3.18 -3.15
CA VAL A 105 -6.72 -4.64 -3.18
C VAL A 105 -5.64 -5.22 -4.08
N VAL A 106 -4.93 -6.22 -3.56
CA VAL A 106 -3.92 -7.00 -4.27
C VAL A 106 -4.44 -8.43 -4.35
N ASP A 107 -5.07 -8.77 -5.48
CA ASP A 107 -5.33 -10.18 -5.82
C ASP A 107 -4.07 -10.75 -6.46
N VAL A 108 -3.29 -11.48 -5.64
CA VAL A 108 -1.98 -11.97 -6.03
C VAL A 108 -2.06 -12.90 -7.24
N LYS A 109 -3.11 -13.73 -7.32
CA LYS A 109 -3.28 -14.67 -8.44
C LYS A 109 -3.47 -13.93 -9.75
N THR A 110 -4.26 -12.86 -9.71
CA THR A 110 -4.55 -12.03 -10.90
C THR A 110 -3.33 -11.25 -11.36
N LEU A 111 -2.46 -10.80 -10.44
CA LEU A 111 -1.30 -9.98 -10.78
C LEU A 111 -0.06 -10.76 -11.25
N ILE A 112 -0.07 -12.08 -11.11
CA ILE A 112 1.04 -12.95 -11.53
C ILE A 112 0.71 -13.80 -12.77
N ASN A 113 -0.52 -13.71 -13.28
CA ASN A 113 -1.01 -14.44 -14.44
C ASN A 113 -0.87 -13.61 -15.71
#